data_AF-A0A2B8BDM7-F1
#
_entry.id   AF-A0A2B8BDM7-F1
#
_cell.length_a   1.000
_cell.length_b   1.000
_cell.length_c   1.000
_cell.angle_alpha   90.00
_cell.angle_beta   90.00
_cell.angle_gamma   90.00
#
_symmetry.space_group_name_H-M   'P 1'
#
loop_
_entity.id
_entity.type
_entity.pdbx_description
1 polymer ?
#
loop_
_entity_poly.entity_id
_entity_poly.type
_entity_poly.pdbx_seq_one_letter_code
_entity_poly.pdbx_strand_id
1 'polypeptide(L)'
;MAGLLSGMQGGMQRGPGAPMTDSPAEEQAEDAAGHNPEEEAAEAPAGPGMEQGEQPNVSPEEQAEYDRFIDQAFRLVYDEKSFPAILKRLTATPDPVEGLAAVVVMVVSRLKDSAQQQGVEVSPGVLFHGGSELLEDIADTAAKAGIHQYTDQEMEKALYRALDLYRAMDQRAGGDRQAFQQDWDALVQADRQGRLGDLVPQLAGASGQGGAPQQGQQQEHAPPSRGLLRQPQGGM
;
A
#
# COMPACT_ATOMS: atom_id res chain seq x y z
N MET A 1 29.16 -20.15 -39.11
CA MET A 1 28.38 -21.28 -38.56
C MET A 1 27.02 -20.71 -38.20
N ALA A 2 25.96 -20.71 -39.02
CA ALA A 2 25.32 -21.75 -39.83
C ALA A 2 24.81 -22.93 -38.97
N GLY A 3 23.52 -22.85 -38.61
CA GLY A 3 22.69 -23.88 -37.96
C GLY A 3 21.35 -23.22 -37.57
N LEU A 4 20.28 -23.23 -38.39
CA LEU A 4 19.39 -24.33 -38.81
C LEU A 4 18.77 -25.11 -37.64
N LEU A 5 17.50 -24.78 -37.32
CA LEU A 5 16.43 -25.63 -36.79
C LEU A 5 15.14 -24.76 -36.82
N SER A 6 14.27 -24.85 -37.83
CA SER A 6 13.24 -25.90 -38.02
C SER A 6 12.70 -26.36 -36.67
N GLY A 7 11.46 -26.11 -36.25
CA GLY A 7 10.23 -25.82 -36.96
C GLY A 7 9.17 -26.56 -36.15
N MET A 8 8.10 -25.89 -35.72
CA MET A 8 6.93 -26.60 -35.22
C MET A 8 5.68 -25.78 -35.51
N GLN A 9 5.00 -26.31 -36.51
CA GLN A 9 3.73 -25.90 -37.07
C GLN A 9 2.67 -26.75 -36.35
N GLY A 10 1.77 -26.09 -35.63
CA GLY A 10 0.59 -26.70 -35.03
C GLY A 10 -0.29 -25.56 -34.55
N GLY A 11 -1.58 -25.47 -34.86
CA GLY A 11 -2.49 -26.38 -35.52
C GLY A 11 -3.83 -25.75 -35.22
N MET A 12 -4.47 -25.16 -36.24
CA MET A 12 -5.74 -24.46 -36.11
C MET A 12 -6.84 -25.46 -35.71
N GLN A 13 -7.50 -25.23 -34.58
CA GLN A 13 -8.84 -25.78 -34.31
C GLN A 13 -9.80 -24.61 -34.11
N ARG A 14 -10.45 -24.23 -35.21
CA ARG A 14 -11.64 -23.38 -35.23
C ARG A 14 -12.83 -24.26 -34.83
N GLY A 15 -13.39 -24.01 -33.64
CA GLY A 15 -14.70 -24.53 -33.27
C GLY A 15 -15.81 -23.70 -33.93
N PRO A 16 -16.82 -24.32 -34.55
CA PRO A 16 -17.98 -23.65 -35.11
C PRO A 16 -18.96 -23.21 -34.01
N GLY A 17 -19.74 -22.18 -34.32
CA GLY A 17 -20.51 -21.38 -33.37
C GLY A 17 -21.75 -22.03 -32.75
N ALA A 18 -22.26 -21.34 -31.73
CA ALA A 18 -23.59 -21.51 -31.20
C ALA A 18 -24.38 -20.20 -31.42
N PRO A 19 -25.54 -20.26 -32.10
CA PRO A 19 -26.46 -19.12 -32.21
C PRO A 19 -27.38 -19.00 -30.99
N MET A 20 -27.62 -17.75 -30.60
CA MET A 20 -28.89 -17.14 -30.14
C MET A 20 -29.89 -18.05 -29.39
N THR A 21 -30.18 -17.71 -28.14
CA THR A 21 -31.49 -17.98 -27.53
C THR A 21 -32.10 -16.68 -27.07
N ASP A 22 -33.26 -16.41 -27.65
CA ASP A 22 -34.22 -15.34 -27.41
C ASP A 22 -34.42 -14.97 -25.95
N SER A 23 -34.39 -13.66 -25.69
CA SER A 23 -35.03 -13.03 -24.55
C SER A 23 -36.51 -12.80 -24.86
N PRO A 24 -37.47 -13.38 -24.13
CA PRO A 24 -38.82 -12.87 -24.11
C PRO A 24 -38.90 -11.62 -23.21
N ALA A 25 -39.50 -10.59 -23.78
CA ALA A 25 -40.07 -9.46 -23.09
C ALA A 25 -41.35 -9.88 -22.33
N GLU A 26 -41.46 -9.47 -21.08
CA GLU A 26 -42.70 -9.26 -20.32
C GLU A 26 -42.43 -7.95 -19.55
N GLU A 27 -42.97 -6.79 -19.92
CA GLU A 27 -44.37 -6.37 -20.00
C GLU A 27 -45.08 -6.38 -18.63
N GLN A 28 -45.35 -5.15 -18.15
CA GLN A 28 -46.47 -4.71 -17.31
C GLN A 28 -46.78 -5.44 -16.00
N ALA A 29 -46.67 -4.68 -14.91
CA ALA A 29 -47.87 -4.39 -14.11
C ALA A 29 -47.68 -3.09 -13.31
N GLU A 30 -48.50 -2.10 -13.66
CA GLU A 30 -48.90 -1.01 -12.76
C GLU A 30 -49.79 -1.56 -11.63
N ASP A 31 -50.02 -0.71 -10.63
CA ASP A 31 -51.08 -0.78 -9.64
C ASP A 31 -50.93 -1.76 -8.45
N ALA A 32 -50.63 -1.19 -7.28
CA ALA A 32 -51.52 -1.30 -6.14
C ALA A 32 -51.12 -0.30 -5.04
N ALA A 33 -51.90 0.78 -4.96
CA ALA A 33 -52.02 1.59 -3.76
C ALA A 33 -52.42 0.70 -2.57
N GLY A 34 -51.56 0.67 -1.55
CA GLY A 34 -51.83 0.05 -0.26
C GLY A 34 -51.33 0.96 0.86
N HIS A 35 -52.05 2.06 1.11
CA HIS A 35 -51.95 2.80 2.36
C HIS A 35 -52.48 1.89 3.49
N ASN A 36 -51.60 1.40 4.35
CA ASN A 36 -51.96 1.00 5.71
C ASN A 36 -51.72 2.21 6.62
N PRO A 37 -52.76 2.90 7.13
CA PRO A 37 -52.67 3.67 8.35
C PRO A 37 -52.78 2.71 9.54
N GLU A 38 -52.19 3.08 10.68
CA GLU A 38 -52.25 2.35 11.98
C GLU A 38 -51.17 1.29 12.21
N GLU A 39 -49.95 1.75 12.46
CA GLU A 39 -49.14 1.20 13.56
C GLU A 39 -48.49 2.36 14.33
N GLU A 40 -49.35 3.06 15.08
CA GLU A 40 -48.98 3.95 16.17
C GLU A 40 -48.50 3.07 17.34
N ALA A 41 -47.25 2.61 17.24
CA ALA A 41 -46.59 1.83 18.28
C ALA A 41 -45.36 2.58 18.80
N ALA A 42 -45.60 3.37 19.85
CA ALA A 42 -44.65 3.74 20.89
C ALA A 42 -43.31 4.34 20.42
N GLU A 43 -43.29 5.67 20.27
CA GLU A 43 -42.07 6.46 20.52
C GLU A 43 -41.60 6.22 21.96
N ALA A 44 -40.67 5.27 22.14
CA ALA A 44 -39.78 5.29 23.28
C ALA A 44 -38.90 6.54 23.15
N PRO A 45 -38.71 7.33 24.23
CA PRO A 45 -37.90 8.53 24.16
C PRO A 45 -36.49 8.13 23.72
N ALA A 46 -36.09 8.63 22.55
CA ALA A 46 -34.71 8.67 22.13
C ALA A 46 -33.89 9.24 23.29
N GLY A 47 -33.15 8.37 23.96
CA GLY A 47 -32.13 8.79 24.90
C GLY A 47 -31.18 9.74 24.16
N PRO A 48 -30.55 10.70 24.85
CA PRO A 48 -29.55 11.56 24.24
C PRO A 48 -28.46 10.64 23.68
N GLY A 49 -28.52 10.39 22.38
CA GLY A 49 -27.48 9.74 21.62
C GLY A 49 -26.26 10.58 21.86
N MET A 50 -25.30 10.02 22.60
CA MET A 50 -23.97 10.58 22.61
C MET A 50 -23.45 10.42 21.19
N GLU A 51 -23.69 11.43 20.35
CA GLU A 51 -22.82 11.80 19.25
C GLU A 51 -21.45 12.13 19.88
N GLN A 52 -20.75 11.11 20.36
CA GLN A 52 -19.31 11.16 20.56
C GLN A 52 -18.77 11.33 19.16
N GLY A 53 -18.59 12.60 18.76
CA GLY A 53 -17.99 12.97 17.49
C GLY A 53 -16.77 12.09 17.29
N GLU A 54 -16.78 11.35 16.19
CA GLU A 54 -15.66 10.58 15.67
C GLU A 54 -14.48 11.53 15.51
N GLN A 55 -13.73 11.73 16.60
CA GLN A 55 -12.44 12.37 16.51
C GLN A 55 -11.56 11.43 15.69
N PRO A 56 -10.86 11.93 14.67
CA PRO A 56 -9.93 11.13 13.88
C PRO A 56 -8.99 10.39 14.84
N ASN A 57 -9.05 9.05 14.83
CA ASN A 57 -8.33 8.18 15.76
C ASN A 57 -6.85 8.01 15.34
N VAL A 58 -6.21 9.10 14.92
CA VAL A 58 -4.77 9.13 14.60
C VAL A 58 -4.03 9.85 15.72
N SER A 59 -2.93 9.26 16.19
CA SER A 59 -2.12 9.92 17.21
C SER A 59 -1.41 11.15 16.62
N PRO A 60 -1.14 12.21 17.41
CA PRO A 60 -0.35 13.36 16.94
C PRO A 60 1.02 12.97 16.37
N GLU A 61 1.64 11.94 16.95
CA GLU A 61 2.93 11.42 16.51
C GLU A 61 2.85 10.78 15.12
N GLU A 62 1.81 9.99 14.86
CA GLU A 62 1.56 9.37 13.57
C GLU A 62 1.20 10.41 12.51
N GLN A 63 0.39 11.40 12.84
CA GLN A 63 0.10 12.50 11.91
C GLN A 63 1.39 13.24 11.52
N ALA A 64 2.29 13.49 12.49
CA ALA A 64 3.58 14.11 12.18
C ALA A 64 4.51 13.22 11.36
N GLU A 65 4.38 11.89 11.48
CA GLU A 65 5.06 10.93 10.60
C GLU A 65 4.49 10.97 9.18
N TYR A 66 3.16 10.93 9.07
CA TYR A 66 2.41 11.04 7.82
C TYR A 66 2.76 12.31 7.06
N ASP A 67 2.68 13.47 7.71
CA ASP A 67 2.96 14.77 7.11
C ASP A 67 4.39 14.81 6.55
N ARG A 68 5.37 14.32 7.32
CA ARG A 68 6.77 14.23 6.86
C ARG A 68 6.92 13.27 5.68
N PHE A 69 6.20 12.15 5.69
CA PHE A 69 6.22 11.18 4.61
C PHE A 69 5.68 11.81 3.31
N ILE A 70 4.51 12.45 3.35
CA ILE A 70 3.89 13.13 2.20
C ILE A 70 4.76 14.27 1.69
N ASP A 71 5.28 15.13 2.57
CA ASP A 71 6.17 16.24 2.19
C ASP A 71 7.40 15.73 1.41
N GLN A 72 8.00 14.63 1.88
CA GLN A 72 9.14 14.01 1.19
C GLN A 72 8.72 13.35 -0.12
N ALA A 73 7.55 12.72 -0.16
CA ALA A 73 6.99 12.10 -1.36
C ALA A 73 6.78 13.14 -2.46
N PHE A 74 6.09 14.24 -2.18
CA PHE A 74 5.85 15.31 -3.16
C PHE A 74 7.14 16.00 -3.57
N ARG A 75 8.06 16.24 -2.64
CA ARG A 75 9.38 16.78 -3.00
C ARG A 75 10.12 15.85 -3.97
N LEU A 76 10.01 14.53 -3.79
CA LEU A 76 10.64 13.56 -4.67
C LEU A 76 9.92 13.47 -6.03
N VAL A 77 8.59 13.47 -6.04
CA VAL A 77 7.78 13.36 -7.26
C VAL A 77 7.95 14.59 -8.15
N TYR A 78 7.89 15.78 -7.56
CA TYR A 78 7.91 17.05 -8.29
C TYR A 78 9.29 17.70 -8.40
N ASP A 79 10.36 17.00 -7.98
CA ASP A 79 11.73 17.42 -8.26
C ASP A 79 11.98 17.48 -9.78
N GLU A 80 12.65 18.54 -10.26
CA GLU A 80 12.85 18.84 -11.68
C GLU A 80 13.49 17.67 -12.45
N LYS A 81 14.30 16.85 -11.80
CA LYS A 81 14.98 15.70 -12.43
C LYS A 81 14.12 14.44 -12.37
N SER A 82 13.36 14.27 -11.29
CA SER A 82 12.57 13.07 -11.03
C SER A 82 11.24 13.10 -11.78
N PHE A 83 10.61 14.26 -11.89
CA PHE A 83 9.29 14.43 -12.49
C PHE A 83 9.21 13.92 -13.95
N PRO A 84 10.12 14.27 -14.88
CA PRO A 84 10.06 13.73 -16.24
C PRO A 84 10.25 12.22 -16.30
N ALA A 85 11.05 11.65 -15.39
CA ALA A 85 11.25 10.21 -15.31
C ALA A 85 10.00 9.49 -14.80
N ILE A 86 9.24 10.12 -13.90
CA ILE A 86 7.95 9.61 -13.40
C ILE A 86 6.92 9.60 -14.53
N LEU A 87 6.74 10.70 -15.26
CA LEU A 87 5.81 10.75 -16.41
C LEU A 87 6.16 9.71 -17.48
N LYS A 88 7.45 9.51 -17.75
CA LYS A 88 7.92 8.47 -18.67
C LYS A 88 7.59 7.07 -18.18
N ARG A 89 7.63 6.82 -16.86
CA ARG A 89 7.31 5.50 -16.30
C ARG A 89 5.82 5.19 -16.31
N LEU A 90 4.95 6.20 -16.12
CA LEU A 90 3.50 6.04 -16.26
C LEU A 90 3.10 5.51 -17.65
N THR A 91 3.90 5.82 -18.68
CA THR A 91 3.66 5.39 -20.07
C THR A 91 4.56 4.24 -20.52
N ALA A 92 5.34 3.65 -19.61
CA ALA A 92 6.28 2.57 -19.95
C ALA A 92 5.57 1.23 -20.21
N THR A 93 4.35 1.07 -19.70
CA THR A 93 3.50 -0.10 -19.91
C THR A 93 2.25 0.28 -20.73
N PRO A 94 1.71 -0.63 -21.55
CA PRO A 94 0.44 -0.37 -22.25
C PRO A 94 -0.77 -0.26 -21.31
N ASP A 95 -0.68 -0.89 -20.14
CA ASP A 95 -1.71 -0.82 -19.10
C ASP A 95 -1.43 0.38 -18.16
N PRO A 96 -2.31 1.40 -18.11
CA PRO A 96 -2.13 2.57 -17.26
C PRO A 96 -2.22 2.21 -15.77
N VAL A 97 -3.01 1.21 -15.40
CA VAL A 97 -3.14 0.74 -14.00
C VAL A 97 -1.79 0.21 -13.51
N GLU A 98 -1.11 -0.60 -14.33
CA GLU A 98 0.24 -1.11 -14.03
C GLU A 98 1.25 0.03 -13.92
N GLY A 99 1.17 1.01 -14.82
CA GLY A 99 2.07 2.16 -14.86
C GLY A 99 1.97 3.01 -13.59
N LEU A 100 0.75 3.36 -13.18
CA LEU A 100 0.48 4.11 -11.95
C LEU A 100 0.95 3.34 -10.72
N ALA A 101 0.55 2.08 -10.59
CA ALA A 101 0.92 1.22 -9.47
C ALA A 101 2.45 1.09 -9.31
N ALA A 102 3.16 0.85 -10.42
CA ALA A 102 4.61 0.71 -10.40
C ALA A 102 5.33 2.00 -9.99
N VAL A 103 4.82 3.16 -10.42
CA VAL A 103 5.37 4.46 -10.02
C VAL A 103 5.17 4.69 -8.52
N VAL A 104 3.97 4.47 -8.00
CA VAL A 104 3.66 4.65 -6.57
C VAL A 104 4.57 3.78 -5.71
N VAL A 105 4.68 2.49 -6.01
CA VAL A 105 5.58 1.57 -5.28
C VAL A 105 7.02 2.05 -5.33
N MET A 106 7.48 2.52 -6.49
CA MET A 106 8.85 3.01 -6.64
C MET A 106 9.14 4.23 -5.77
N VAL A 107 8.19 5.17 -5.64
CA VAL A 107 8.32 6.33 -4.74
C VAL A 107 8.29 5.88 -3.28
N VAL A 108 7.27 5.13 -2.86
CA VAL A 108 7.10 4.63 -1.49
C VAL A 108 8.32 3.86 -1.01
N SER A 109 8.83 2.96 -1.85
CA SER A 109 10.02 2.15 -1.53
C SER A 109 11.27 3.01 -1.35
N ARG A 110 11.46 4.02 -2.20
CA ARG A 110 12.59 4.94 -2.08
C ARG A 110 12.53 5.76 -0.80
N LEU A 111 11.33 6.16 -0.37
CA LEU A 111 11.14 6.86 0.90
C LEU A 111 11.41 5.95 2.10
N LYS A 112 10.86 4.73 2.09
CA LYS A 112 11.13 3.72 3.12
C LYS A 112 12.63 3.43 3.24
N ASP A 113 13.31 3.18 2.13
CA ASP A 113 14.75 2.92 2.11
C ASP A 113 15.55 4.11 2.67
N SER A 114 15.14 5.34 2.32
CA SER A 114 15.77 6.58 2.82
C SER A 114 15.55 6.77 4.33
N ALA A 115 14.36 6.46 4.84
CA ALA A 115 14.07 6.50 6.28
C ALA A 115 14.87 5.44 7.04
N GLN A 116 14.90 4.20 6.53
CA GLN A 116 15.67 3.10 7.12
C GLN A 116 17.17 3.41 7.18
N GLN A 117 17.74 4.04 6.15
CA GLN A 117 19.13 4.50 6.15
C GLN A 117 19.42 5.55 7.24
N GLN A 118 18.39 6.27 7.69
CA GLN A 118 18.47 7.24 8.79
C GLN A 118 18.14 6.61 10.15
N GLY A 119 17.88 5.29 10.20
CA GLY A 119 17.46 4.60 11.41
C GLY A 119 16.03 4.94 11.83
N VAL A 120 15.21 5.44 10.90
CA VAL A 120 13.79 5.74 11.11
C VAL A 120 12.98 4.63 10.46
N GLU A 121 12.14 3.96 11.25
CA GLU A 121 11.14 3.03 10.73
C GLU A 121 9.88 3.81 10.35
N VAL A 122 9.33 3.51 9.17
CA VAL A 122 8.06 4.10 8.73
C VAL A 122 6.94 3.13 9.07
N SER A 123 5.93 3.61 9.79
CA SER A 123 4.82 2.77 10.22
C SER A 123 4.01 2.25 9.02
N PRO A 124 3.47 1.01 9.10
CA PRO A 124 2.67 0.45 8.01
C PRO A 124 1.44 1.28 7.64
N GLY A 125 0.80 1.92 8.63
CA GLY A 125 -0.33 2.83 8.42
C GLY A 125 0.05 4.04 7.56
N VAL A 126 1.19 4.69 7.87
CA VAL A 126 1.70 5.80 7.07
C VAL A 126 2.08 5.36 5.66
N LEU A 127 2.71 4.20 5.49
CA LEU A 127 3.03 3.67 4.15
C LEU A 127 1.77 3.40 3.32
N PHE A 128 0.71 2.86 3.95
CA PHE A 128 -0.55 2.56 3.27
C PHE A 128 -1.29 3.84 2.87
N HIS A 129 -1.61 4.69 3.85
CA HIS A 129 -2.36 5.92 3.61
C HIS A 129 -1.58 6.89 2.72
N GLY A 130 -0.29 7.07 3.00
CA GLY A 130 0.55 7.95 2.20
C GLY A 130 0.75 7.41 0.79
N GLY A 131 0.79 6.09 0.61
CA GLY A 131 0.78 5.45 -0.71
C GLY A 131 -0.52 5.69 -1.48
N SER A 132 -1.68 5.69 -0.80
CA SER A 132 -2.98 5.98 -1.41
C SER A 132 -3.12 7.44 -1.83
N GLU A 133 -2.75 8.39 -0.96
CA GLU A 133 -2.77 9.82 -1.31
C GLU A 133 -1.82 10.11 -2.48
N LEU A 134 -0.64 9.51 -2.47
CA LEU A 134 0.32 9.64 -3.57
C LEU A 134 -0.23 9.06 -4.89
N LEU A 135 -0.97 7.95 -4.82
CA LEU A 135 -1.60 7.33 -5.98
C LEU A 135 -2.64 8.27 -6.61
N GLU A 136 -3.46 8.92 -5.79
CA GLU A 136 -4.45 9.91 -6.22
C GLU A 136 -3.79 11.14 -6.85
N ASP A 137 -2.78 11.70 -6.21
CA ASP A 137 -2.07 12.89 -6.70
C ASP A 137 -1.31 12.63 -8.01
N ILE A 138 -0.66 11.47 -8.14
CA ILE A 138 0.02 11.08 -9.39
C ILE A 138 -1.00 10.83 -10.51
N ALA A 139 -2.16 10.24 -10.20
CA ALA A 139 -3.22 10.04 -11.18
C ALA A 139 -3.81 11.36 -11.70
N ASP A 140 -4.10 12.31 -10.81
CA ASP A 140 -4.55 13.67 -11.17
C ASP A 140 -3.50 14.40 -12.02
N THR A 141 -2.22 14.28 -11.64
CA THR A 141 -1.12 14.83 -12.42
C THR A 141 -1.00 14.19 -13.81
N ALA A 142 -1.18 12.88 -13.92
CA ALA A 142 -1.20 12.18 -15.20
C ALA A 142 -2.35 12.65 -16.10
N ALA A 143 -3.53 12.90 -15.52
CA ALA A 143 -4.69 13.45 -16.21
C ALA A 143 -4.40 14.87 -16.73
N LYS A 144 -3.85 15.75 -15.89
CA LYS A 144 -3.44 17.12 -16.28
C LYS A 144 -2.37 17.13 -17.37
N ALA A 145 -1.49 16.14 -17.38
CA ALA A 145 -0.47 15.96 -18.42
C ALA A 145 -1.02 15.33 -19.72
N GLY A 146 -2.31 14.96 -19.76
CA GLY A 146 -2.93 14.32 -20.92
C GLY A 146 -2.47 12.87 -21.16
N ILE A 147 -1.94 12.20 -20.12
CA ILE A 147 -1.46 10.82 -20.20
C ILE A 147 -2.63 9.84 -20.14
N HIS A 148 -3.41 9.89 -19.05
CA HIS A 148 -4.57 9.02 -18.83
C HIS A 148 -5.50 9.67 -17.80
N GLN A 149 -6.80 9.57 -18.00
CA GLN A 149 -7.81 9.96 -17.01
C GLN A 149 -8.30 8.69 -16.32
N TYR A 150 -7.84 8.47 -15.09
CA TYR A 150 -8.19 7.27 -14.32
C TYR A 150 -9.62 7.36 -13.81
N THR A 151 -10.39 6.31 -14.04
CA THR A 151 -11.70 6.11 -13.40
C THR A 151 -11.52 5.60 -11.97
N ASP A 152 -12.54 5.76 -11.11
CA ASP A 152 -12.51 5.24 -9.73
C ASP A 152 -12.16 3.74 -9.67
N GLN A 153 -12.70 2.96 -10.62
CA GLN A 153 -12.41 1.53 -10.72
C GLN A 153 -10.94 1.25 -11.10
N GLU A 154 -10.33 2.07 -11.95
CA GLU A 154 -8.90 1.95 -12.29
C GLU A 154 -8.02 2.38 -11.12
N MET A 155 -8.42 3.41 -10.38
CA MET A 155 -7.73 3.86 -9.16
C MET A 155 -7.70 2.76 -8.10
N GLU A 156 -8.85 2.14 -7.83
CA GLU A 156 -8.94 1.01 -6.91
C GLU A 156 -8.07 -0.18 -7.38
N LYS A 157 -8.13 -0.51 -8.67
CA LYS A 157 -7.26 -1.56 -9.25
C LYS A 157 -5.77 -1.21 -9.12
N ALA A 158 -5.40 0.05 -9.33
CA ALA A 158 -4.03 0.52 -9.24
C ALA A 158 -3.53 0.44 -7.81
N LEU A 159 -4.38 0.76 -6.83
CA LEU A 159 -4.07 0.60 -5.41
C LEU A 159 -3.79 -0.87 -5.08
N TYR A 160 -4.71 -1.79 -5.37
CA TYR A 160 -4.47 -3.23 -5.14
C TYR A 160 -3.23 -3.74 -5.86
N ARG A 161 -3.01 -3.26 -7.09
CA ARG A 161 -1.83 -3.63 -7.87
C ARG A 161 -0.54 -3.12 -7.24
N ALA A 162 -0.52 -1.89 -6.74
CA ALA A 162 0.62 -1.30 -6.04
C ALA A 162 0.96 -2.12 -4.79
N LEU A 163 -0.06 -2.54 -4.05
CA LEU A 163 0.10 -3.37 -2.86
C LEU A 163 0.69 -4.75 -3.19
N ASP A 164 0.21 -5.39 -4.25
CA ASP A 164 0.76 -6.65 -4.74
C ASP A 164 2.23 -6.51 -5.15
N LEU A 165 2.57 -5.43 -5.86
CA LEU A 165 3.94 -5.12 -6.29
C LEU A 165 4.86 -4.85 -5.09
N TYR A 166 4.39 -4.07 -4.12
CA TYR A 166 5.10 -3.76 -2.89
C TYR A 166 5.38 -5.03 -2.07
N ARG A 167 4.37 -5.88 -1.87
CA ARG A 167 4.53 -7.20 -1.22
C ARG A 167 5.54 -8.07 -1.95
N ALA A 168 5.46 -8.14 -3.28
CA ALA A 168 6.38 -8.94 -4.07
C ALA A 168 7.82 -8.42 -3.99
N MET A 169 8.01 -7.10 -3.83
CA MET A 169 9.30 -6.48 -3.61
C MET A 169 9.85 -6.79 -2.21
N ASP A 170 9.03 -6.61 -1.16
CA ASP A 170 9.43 -6.85 0.24
C ASP A 170 9.82 -8.32 0.48
N GLN A 171 9.09 -9.27 -0.13
CA GLN A 171 9.45 -10.69 -0.11
C GLN A 171 10.81 -10.99 -0.76
N ARG A 172 11.17 -10.28 -1.84
CA ARG A 172 12.50 -10.43 -2.46
C ARG A 172 13.62 -9.86 -1.59
N ALA A 173 13.30 -8.87 -0.75
CA ALA A 173 14.23 -8.30 0.23
C ALA A 173 14.36 -9.18 1.50
N GLY A 174 13.61 -10.28 1.60
CA GLY A 174 13.63 -11.19 2.75
C GLY A 174 12.64 -10.83 3.85
N GLY A 175 11.64 -9.99 3.57
CA GLY A 175 10.57 -9.68 4.51
C GLY A 175 9.72 -10.90 4.88
N ASP A 176 9.17 -10.90 6.09
CA ASP A 176 8.28 -11.96 6.57
C ASP A 176 6.90 -11.86 5.87
N ARG A 177 6.69 -12.77 4.92
CA ARG A 177 5.45 -12.87 4.16
C ARG A 177 4.22 -13.04 5.05
N GLN A 178 4.35 -13.79 6.15
CA GLN A 178 3.21 -14.13 6.99
C GLN A 178 2.81 -12.95 7.86
N ALA A 179 3.79 -12.24 8.44
CA ALA A 179 3.54 -11.01 9.18
C ALA A 179 2.86 -9.96 8.31
N PHE A 180 3.42 -9.71 7.11
CA PHE A 180 2.81 -8.76 6.17
C PHE A 180 1.37 -9.13 5.80
N GLN A 181 1.08 -10.41 5.56
CA GLN A 181 -0.29 -10.86 5.23
C GLN A 181 -1.27 -10.65 6.38
N GLN A 182 -0.85 -10.90 7.62
CA GLN A 182 -1.71 -10.71 8.80
C GLN A 182 -2.03 -9.24 9.01
N ASP A 183 -1.00 -8.39 8.97
CA ASP A 183 -1.13 -6.95 9.12
C ASP A 183 -2.03 -6.36 8.02
N TRP A 184 -1.85 -6.87 6.80
CA TRP A 184 -2.61 -6.46 5.62
C TRP A 184 -4.08 -6.86 5.69
N ASP A 185 -4.37 -8.13 5.99
CA ASP A 185 -5.74 -8.62 6.08
C ASP A 185 -6.51 -7.88 7.17
N ALA A 186 -5.84 -7.53 8.27
CA ALA A 186 -6.41 -6.71 9.32
C ALA A 186 -6.73 -5.30 8.79
N LEU A 187 -5.77 -4.64 8.15
CA LEU A 187 -5.94 -3.27 7.62
C LEU A 187 -7.05 -3.20 6.56
N VAL A 188 -7.12 -4.12 5.62
CA VAL A 188 -8.21 -4.19 4.61
C VAL A 188 -9.57 -4.43 5.26
N GLN A 189 -9.64 -5.32 6.26
CA GLN A 189 -10.89 -5.54 6.97
C GLN A 189 -11.35 -4.30 7.73
N ALA A 190 -10.42 -3.59 8.37
CA ALA A 190 -10.74 -2.36 9.07
C ALA A 190 -11.16 -1.25 8.13
N ASP A 191 -10.51 -1.09 6.98
CA ASP A 191 -10.93 -0.16 5.93
C ASP A 191 -12.37 -0.42 5.48
N ARG A 192 -12.68 -1.67 5.12
CA ARG A 192 -14.05 -2.09 4.73
C ARG A 192 -15.10 -1.86 5.81
N GLN A 193 -14.68 -1.78 7.06
CA GLN A 193 -15.56 -1.58 8.21
C GLN A 193 -15.57 -0.13 8.69
N GLY A 194 -14.81 0.78 8.06
CA GLY A 194 -14.59 2.14 8.56
C GLY A 194 -13.85 2.20 9.90
N ARG A 195 -13.16 1.13 10.30
CA ARG A 195 -12.46 0.97 11.59
C ARG A 195 -10.95 1.09 11.49
N LEU A 196 -10.45 1.70 10.42
CA LEU A 196 -9.01 1.74 10.12
C LEU A 196 -8.21 2.35 11.28
N GLY A 197 -8.76 3.38 11.95
CA GLY A 197 -8.14 3.99 13.13
C GLY A 197 -7.99 3.05 14.34
N ASP A 198 -8.81 2.01 14.49
CA ASP A 198 -8.76 1.11 15.65
C ASP A 198 -7.58 0.13 15.60
N LEU A 199 -7.05 -0.14 14.40
CA LEU A 199 -5.98 -1.11 14.19
C LEU A 199 -4.58 -0.53 14.27
N VAL A 200 -4.43 0.78 14.05
CA VAL A 200 -3.11 1.39 13.95
C VAL A 200 -2.26 1.23 15.23
N PRO A 201 -2.81 1.40 16.45
CA PRO A 201 -2.03 1.21 17.68
C PRO A 201 -1.52 -0.24 17.85
N GLN A 202 -2.27 -1.23 17.36
CA GLN A 202 -1.90 -2.64 17.47
C GLN A 202 -0.80 -3.02 16.47
N LEU A 203 -0.85 -2.46 15.26
CA LEU A 203 0.17 -2.66 14.22
C LEU A 203 1.52 -2.06 14.64
N ALA A 204 1.54 -0.84 15.20
CA ALA A 204 2.76 -0.20 15.67
C ALA A 204 3.42 -0.95 16.85
N GLY A 205 2.63 -1.61 17.71
CA GLY A 205 3.14 -2.37 18.85
C GLY A 205 3.69 -3.75 18.51
N ALA A 206 3.19 -4.39 17.45
CA ALA A 206 3.57 -5.76 17.08
C ALA A 206 4.95 -5.84 16.39
N SER A 207 5.32 -4.84 15.58
CA SER A 207 6.59 -4.81 14.84
C SER A 207 7.81 -4.61 15.76
N GLY A 208 7.64 -3.91 16.89
CA GLY A 208 8.74 -3.57 17.81
C GLY A 208 9.16 -4.67 18.80
N GLN A 209 8.42 -5.78 18.91
CA GLN A 209 8.64 -6.76 19.99
C GLN A 209 9.46 -8.01 19.56
N GLY A 210 9.94 -8.05 18.31
CA GLY A 210 10.62 -9.22 17.73
C GLY A 210 12.16 -9.21 17.71
N GLY A 211 12.84 -8.17 18.18
CA GLY A 211 14.24 -7.96 17.76
C GLY A 211 15.19 -7.18 18.67
N ALA A 212 15.01 -7.21 20.00
CA ALA A 212 16.13 -6.91 20.87
C ALA A 212 16.82 -8.24 21.24
N PRO A 213 17.96 -8.62 20.63
CA PRO A 213 18.78 -9.66 21.22
C PRO A 213 19.14 -9.14 22.61
N GLN A 214 18.69 -9.89 23.61
CA GLN A 214 19.14 -9.78 24.99
C GLN A 214 20.65 -10.03 24.96
N GLN A 215 21.42 -9.00 24.62
CA GLN A 215 22.88 -9.01 24.70
C GLN A 215 23.17 -9.30 26.16
N GLY A 216 23.76 -10.48 26.34
CA GLY A 216 23.91 -11.12 27.61
C GLY A 216 24.43 -10.16 28.66
N GLN A 217 23.73 -10.16 29.79
CA GLN A 217 24.38 -10.13 31.08
C GLN A 217 25.32 -11.36 31.15
N GLN A 218 26.47 -11.28 30.50
CA GLN A 218 27.61 -12.13 30.79
C GLN A 218 28.71 -11.24 31.35
N GLN A 219 28.67 -11.18 32.68
CA GLN A 219 29.84 -11.24 33.55
C GLN A 219 30.80 -10.06 33.42
N GLU A 220 30.62 -9.14 34.36
CA GLU A 220 31.72 -8.63 35.18
C GLU A 220 32.79 -9.71 35.38
N HIS A 221 33.87 -9.64 34.59
CA HIS A 221 35.17 -10.19 34.97
C HIS A 221 36.16 -9.04 34.94
N ALA A 222 36.65 -8.71 36.13
CA ALA A 222 37.64 -7.70 36.42
C ALA A 222 38.96 -7.92 35.63
N PRO A 223 39.75 -6.87 35.41
CA PRO A 223 40.94 -6.93 34.55
C PRO A 223 42.16 -7.52 35.29
N PRO A 224 43.00 -8.33 34.64
CA PRO A 224 44.40 -8.41 35.00
C PRO A 224 45.19 -7.36 34.22
N SER A 225 45.61 -6.33 34.94
CA SER A 225 46.72 -5.46 34.61
C SER A 225 47.92 -6.27 34.09
N ARG A 226 48.36 -6.07 32.84
CA ARG A 226 49.76 -6.34 32.48
C ARG A 226 50.19 -5.74 31.15
N GLY A 227 51.25 -4.95 31.20
CA GLY A 227 52.24 -4.94 30.12
C GLY A 227 52.31 -3.69 29.27
N LEU A 228 52.89 -2.64 29.84
CA LEU A 228 53.72 -1.69 29.11
C LEU A 228 54.67 -2.44 28.16
N LEU A 229 54.57 -2.23 26.86
CA LEU A 229 55.72 -2.37 25.95
C LEU A 229 55.54 -1.47 24.72
N ARG A 230 56.01 -0.25 24.94
CA ARG A 230 56.45 0.72 23.94
C ARG A 230 57.54 0.07 23.08
N GLN A 231 57.36 0.04 21.77
CA GLN A 231 58.47 -0.23 20.85
C GLN A 231 58.45 0.82 19.72
N PRO A 232 59.47 1.68 19.62
CA PRO A 232 59.70 2.52 18.45
C PRO A 232 60.70 1.84 17.52
N GLN A 233 60.38 1.77 16.24
CA GLN A 233 61.33 1.57 15.13
C GLN A 233 60.63 2.14 13.89
N GLY A 234 61.07 3.21 13.24
CA GLY A 234 62.44 3.60 12.95
C GLY A 234 62.88 2.93 11.65
N GLY A 235 62.69 3.60 10.51
CA GLY A 235 63.15 3.14 9.21
C GLY A 235 62.99 4.26 8.18
N MET A 236 64.10 4.59 7.51
CA MET A 236 64.34 5.73 6.62
C MET A 236 63.60 5.64 5.29
#